data_AF-A0A397URS5-F1
#
_entry.id   AF-A0A397URS5-F1
#
_cell.length_a   1.000
_cell.length_b   1.000
_cell.length_c   1.000
_cell.angle_alpha   90.00
_cell.angle_beta   90.00
_cell.angle_gamma   90.00
#
_symmetry.space_group_name_H-M   'P 1'
#
loop_
_entity.id
_entity.type
_entity.pdbx_description
1 polymer ?
#
loop_
_entity_poly.entity_id
_entity_poly.type
_entity_poly.pdbx_seq_one_letter_code
_entity_poly.pdbx_strand_id
1 'polypeptide(L)'
;MSRGNVTNSLNATAEVLCPSGVSFGDGQCFCDWRVQLTGCPKEESFLRILYLINTIACFVVFIMITGLLIWRTTVRGQRLIAKDPLKEMGYFRPRPLECFLLLNMLHVCSRLLYSVCLLSQYLTSNTLLELFHDVTFTISLASLAVYLIGLIYTVPRSHITRYRHHSHSSNEAKIIWIPRPAIVDSFGFFVLIGPIVSLNTFAIISGMYMDNADVEKAEIWITVHYLSWSFFCWIIMIGLVYFGSRLTNVIVTHIEDTKYSGRATPMKIQNLERGLNKLRIISYFCCSLGFDCSYDERYYCYYFGI
;
A
#
# COMPACT_ATOMS: atom_id res chain seq x y z
N MET A 1 44.56 -8.19 37.23
CA MET A 1 45.31 -7.78 36.03
C MET A 1 45.49 -9.03 35.15
N SER A 2 44.62 -9.21 34.16
CA SER A 2 44.90 -10.04 32.98
C SER A 2 43.91 -9.62 31.90
N ARG A 3 44.39 -8.81 30.95
CA ARG A 3 43.65 -8.43 29.74
C ARG A 3 43.69 -9.64 28.81
N GLY A 4 42.57 -10.33 28.65
CA GLY A 4 42.38 -11.28 27.57
C GLY A 4 42.30 -10.51 26.25
N ASN A 5 43.33 -10.64 25.42
CA ASN A 5 43.30 -10.25 24.02
C ASN A 5 42.34 -11.20 23.29
N VAL A 6 41.17 -10.71 22.90
CA VAL A 6 40.30 -11.37 21.93
C VAL A 6 40.62 -10.75 20.57
N THR A 7 41.53 -11.38 19.84
CA THR A 7 41.72 -11.16 18.39
C THR A 7 40.71 -12.02 17.65
N ASN A 8 39.55 -11.46 17.31
CA ASN A 8 38.65 -12.08 16.33
C ASN A 8 38.83 -11.39 14.98
N SER A 9 39.69 -11.98 14.18
CA SER A 9 39.77 -11.78 12.73
C SER A 9 38.69 -12.65 12.06
N LEU A 10 37.55 -12.06 11.76
CA LEU A 10 36.61 -12.54 10.75
C LEU A 10 36.30 -11.35 9.84
N ASN A 11 37.05 -11.26 8.74
CA ASN A 11 36.81 -10.34 7.63
C ASN A 11 35.52 -10.72 6.92
N ALA A 12 34.38 -10.36 7.53
CA ALA A 12 33.23 -9.89 6.79
C ALA A 12 33.20 -8.39 7.04
N THR A 13 33.23 -7.59 5.97
CA THR A 13 32.88 -6.17 6.02
C THR A 13 31.39 -6.05 6.36
N ALA A 14 31.02 -6.40 7.58
CA ALA A 14 29.69 -6.18 8.10
C ALA A 14 29.54 -4.66 8.26
N GLU A 15 28.65 -4.07 7.49
CA GLU A 15 28.28 -2.67 7.61
C GLU A 15 27.70 -2.45 9.02
N VAL A 16 28.44 -1.71 9.86
CA VAL A 16 28.03 -1.47 11.24
C VAL A 16 27.10 -0.25 11.27
N LEU A 17 25.85 -0.46 11.65
CA LEU A 17 24.91 0.61 12.02
C LEU A 17 25.50 1.42 13.19
N CYS A 18 25.57 2.74 13.06
CA CYS A 18 26.19 3.57 14.09
C CYS A 18 25.33 3.57 15.37
N PRO A 19 25.87 3.13 16.52
CA PRO A 19 25.18 3.32 17.78
C PRO A 19 25.10 4.81 18.11
N SER A 20 23.94 5.25 18.61
CA SER A 20 23.71 6.66 18.96
C SER A 20 24.76 7.14 19.98
N GLY A 21 25.56 8.15 19.61
CA GLY A 21 26.51 8.80 20.52
C GLY A 21 27.94 8.26 20.51
N VAL A 22 28.31 7.33 19.62
CA VAL A 22 29.70 6.86 19.51
C VAL A 22 30.33 7.38 18.21
N SER A 23 31.30 8.28 18.35
CA SER A 23 32.18 8.67 17.24
C SER A 23 33.19 7.54 17.02
N PHE A 24 32.92 6.67 16.05
CA PHE A 24 33.95 5.78 15.51
C PHE A 24 34.87 6.61 14.61
N GLY A 25 36.16 6.67 14.95
CA GLY A 25 37.17 7.29 14.09
C GLY A 25 37.17 6.61 12.72
N ASP A 26 37.00 7.41 11.66
CA ASP A 26 37.14 7.11 10.23
C ASP A 26 36.46 5.85 9.64
N GLY A 27 35.70 5.09 10.43
CA GLY A 27 34.87 3.98 9.95
C GLY A 27 33.70 4.49 9.10
N GLN A 28 33.48 3.90 7.93
CA GLN A 28 32.29 4.17 7.12
C GLN A 28 31.07 3.67 7.89
N CYS A 29 30.29 4.61 8.37
CA CYS A 29 29.20 4.38 9.30
C CYS A 29 27.92 4.84 8.57
N PHE A 30 26.95 3.94 8.41
CA PHE A 30 25.74 4.15 7.60
C PHE A 30 24.56 4.48 8.50
N CYS A 31 23.70 5.39 8.05
CA CYS A 31 22.51 5.78 8.81
C CYS A 31 21.32 4.91 8.44
N ASP A 32 20.63 4.39 9.46
CA ASP A 32 19.31 3.80 9.24
C ASP A 32 18.31 4.93 8.95
N TRP A 33 18.01 5.15 7.67
CA TRP A 33 17.09 6.17 7.19
C TRP A 33 15.70 6.10 7.84
N ARG A 34 15.32 4.95 8.43
CA ARG A 34 14.04 4.73 9.08
C ARG A 34 13.95 5.34 10.48
N VAL A 35 15.07 5.57 11.14
CA VAL A 35 15.08 6.03 12.55
C VAL A 35 16.07 7.17 12.79
N GLN A 36 17.15 7.29 12.01
CA GLN A 36 18.22 8.24 12.27
C GLN A 36 18.56 9.08 11.03
N LEU A 37 18.57 10.39 11.20
CA LEU A 37 19.00 11.36 10.17
C LEU A 37 20.38 11.96 10.45
N THR A 38 20.88 11.83 11.68
CA THR A 38 22.07 12.54 12.16
C THR A 38 23.10 11.59 12.72
N GLY A 39 24.37 11.94 12.62
CA GLY A 39 25.48 11.09 13.08
C GLY A 39 26.22 10.36 11.97
N CYS A 40 25.80 10.52 10.71
CA CYS A 40 26.48 9.98 9.53
C CYS A 40 26.84 11.14 8.57
N PRO A 41 28.05 11.72 8.67
CA PRO A 41 28.38 12.98 7.97
C PRO A 41 28.33 12.89 6.45
N LYS A 42 28.42 11.68 5.87
CA LYS A 42 28.30 11.47 4.42
C LYS A 42 26.85 11.51 3.92
N GLU A 43 25.91 11.02 4.72
CA GLU A 43 24.53 10.75 4.29
C GLU A 43 23.51 11.72 4.89
N GLU A 44 23.83 12.37 6.00
CA GLU A 44 22.93 13.26 6.73
C GLU A 44 22.32 14.35 5.82
N SER A 45 23.16 15.03 5.03
CA SER A 45 22.68 16.08 4.11
C SER A 45 21.70 15.53 3.08
N PHE A 46 21.99 14.35 2.53
CA PHE A 46 21.12 13.71 1.54
C PHE A 46 19.79 13.27 2.15
N LEU A 47 19.82 12.57 3.29
CA LEU A 47 18.61 12.09 3.97
C LEU A 47 17.72 13.24 4.42
N ARG A 48 18.29 14.32 4.97
CA ARG A 48 17.52 15.52 5.35
C ARG A 48 16.83 16.17 4.15
N ILE A 49 17.52 16.31 3.01
CA ILE A 49 16.93 16.86 1.78
C ILE A 49 15.82 15.95 1.27
N LEU A 50 16.03 14.62 1.29
CA LEU A 50 15.03 13.64 0.87
C LEU A 50 13.75 13.75 1.70
N TYR A 51 13.86 13.78 3.03
CA TYR A 51 12.71 13.93 3.92
C TYR A 51 12.03 15.30 3.80
N LEU A 52 12.78 16.37 3.53
CA LEU A 52 12.22 17.69 3.26
C LEU A 52 11.37 17.69 1.98
N ILE A 53 11.91 17.14 0.88
CA ILE A 53 11.19 17.01 -0.40
C ILE A 53 9.96 16.14 -0.22
N ASN A 54 10.09 15.00 0.46
CA ASN A 54 8.97 14.11 0.75
C ASN A 54 7.86 14.82 1.55
N THR A 55 8.23 15.63 2.53
CA THR A 55 7.28 16.42 3.33
C THR A 55 6.50 17.41 2.45
N ILE A 56 7.19 18.14 1.57
CA ILE A 56 6.55 19.09 0.64
C ILE A 56 5.63 18.34 -0.33
N ALA A 57 6.09 17.23 -0.91
CA ALA A 57 5.30 16.42 -1.83
C ALA A 57 4.03 15.87 -1.15
N CYS A 58 4.16 15.31 0.06
CA CYS A 58 3.04 14.82 0.84
C CYS A 58 2.03 15.94 1.13
N PHE A 59 2.48 17.17 1.44
CA PHE A 59 1.58 18.29 1.70
C PHE A 59 0.75 18.67 0.46
N VAL A 60 1.37 18.70 -0.71
CA VAL A 60 0.67 18.96 -1.98
C VAL A 60 -0.34 17.85 -2.28
N VAL A 61 0.07 16.58 -2.15
CA VAL A 61 -0.80 15.42 -2.36
C VAL A 61 -1.98 15.42 -1.39
N PHE A 62 -1.76 15.79 -0.13
CA PHE A 62 -2.81 15.92 0.87
C PHE A 62 -3.89 16.92 0.45
N ILE A 63 -3.50 18.12 -0.02
CA ILE A 63 -4.43 19.14 -0.52
C ILE A 63 -5.24 18.60 -1.72
N MET A 64 -4.55 17.95 -2.67
CA MET A 64 -5.20 17.39 -3.86
C MET A 64 -6.23 16.29 -3.51
N ILE A 65 -5.84 15.32 -2.68
CA ILE A 65 -6.72 14.22 -2.27
C ILE A 65 -7.90 14.75 -1.47
N THR A 66 -7.67 15.69 -0.56
CA THR A 66 -8.73 16.31 0.26
C THR A 66 -9.73 17.07 -0.62
N GLY A 67 -9.24 17.89 -1.55
CA GLY A 67 -10.10 18.61 -2.50
C GLY A 67 -10.93 17.67 -3.37
N LEU A 68 -10.32 16.59 -3.88
CA LEU A 68 -11.02 15.57 -4.67
C LEU A 68 -12.08 14.84 -3.84
N LEU A 69 -11.77 14.44 -2.60
CA LEU A 69 -12.69 13.76 -1.71
C LEU A 69 -13.88 14.66 -1.36
N ILE A 70 -13.63 15.92 -0.98
CA ILE A 70 -14.68 16.91 -0.70
C ILE A 70 -15.58 17.07 -1.93
N TRP A 71 -15.03 17.29 -3.12
CA TRP A 71 -15.81 17.43 -4.34
C TRP A 71 -16.71 16.20 -4.60
N ARG A 72 -16.20 14.99 -4.38
CA ARG A 72 -16.97 13.76 -4.58
C ARG A 72 -18.05 13.55 -3.51
N THR A 73 -17.78 13.88 -2.25
CA THR A 73 -18.75 13.69 -1.17
C THR A 73 -19.82 14.79 -1.15
N THR A 74 -19.45 16.06 -1.38
CA THR A 74 -20.39 17.19 -1.28
C THR A 74 -21.09 17.49 -2.60
N VAL A 75 -20.36 17.64 -3.70
CA VAL A 75 -20.94 18.05 -5.00
C VAL A 75 -21.60 16.87 -5.71
N ARG A 76 -20.97 15.69 -5.68
CA ARG A 76 -21.53 14.47 -6.30
C ARG A 76 -22.44 13.68 -5.37
N GLY A 77 -22.52 14.04 -4.08
CA GLY A 77 -23.34 13.36 -3.08
C GLY A 77 -22.98 11.89 -2.85
N GLN A 78 -21.73 11.49 -3.17
CA GLN A 78 -21.31 10.10 -3.05
C GLN A 78 -21.02 9.78 -1.57
N ARG A 79 -21.64 8.72 -1.06
CA ARG A 79 -21.40 8.22 0.30
C ARG A 79 -20.23 7.23 0.31
N LEU A 80 -19.45 7.24 1.38
CA LEU A 80 -18.33 6.30 1.60
C LEU A 80 -18.80 4.84 1.63
N ILE A 81 -19.89 4.59 2.35
CA ILE A 81 -20.50 3.26 2.48
C ILE A 81 -21.78 3.24 1.66
N ALA A 82 -21.91 2.24 0.79
CA ALA A 82 -23.13 2.04 0.03
C ALA A 82 -24.21 1.44 0.95
N LYS A 83 -25.38 2.10 1.04
CA LYS A 83 -26.56 1.50 1.66
C LYS A 83 -27.11 0.43 0.73
N ASP A 84 -27.26 -0.80 1.21
CA ASP A 84 -27.93 -1.87 0.47
C ASP A 84 -29.38 -2.00 0.94
N PRO A 85 -30.38 -1.69 0.08
CA PRO A 85 -31.77 -1.89 0.44
C PRO A 85 -32.18 -3.37 0.49
N LEU A 86 -31.42 -4.29 -0.11
CA LEU A 86 -31.79 -5.69 -0.26
C LEU A 86 -31.13 -6.63 0.76
N LYS A 87 -30.12 -6.18 1.52
CA LYS A 87 -29.35 -6.99 2.52
C LYS A 87 -28.74 -8.30 1.99
N GLU A 88 -28.71 -8.53 0.67
CA GLU A 88 -28.22 -9.79 0.08
C GLU A 88 -26.68 -9.91 0.08
N MET A 89 -25.95 -8.84 0.42
CA MET A 89 -24.49 -8.74 0.20
C MET A 89 -23.78 -8.15 1.43
N GLY A 90 -23.43 -8.98 2.42
CA GLY A 90 -22.47 -8.68 3.52
C GLY A 90 -22.78 -7.47 4.41
N TYR A 91 -21.97 -7.26 5.46
CA TYR A 91 -22.09 -6.08 6.36
C TYR A 91 -21.17 -4.91 5.92
N PHE A 92 -20.01 -5.22 5.35
CA PHE A 92 -18.98 -4.23 5.01
C PHE A 92 -18.90 -4.00 3.50
N ARG A 93 -19.48 -2.90 3.01
CA ARG A 93 -19.50 -2.55 1.58
C ARG A 93 -18.90 -1.16 1.30
N PRO A 94 -17.57 -1.03 1.37
CA PRO A 94 -16.90 0.22 1.03
C PRO A 94 -17.10 0.53 -0.45
N ARG A 95 -17.33 1.81 -0.78
CA ARG A 95 -17.15 2.25 -2.16
C ARG A 95 -15.65 2.29 -2.41
N PRO A 96 -15.10 1.45 -3.31
CA PRO A 96 -13.66 1.22 -3.40
C PRO A 96 -12.90 2.53 -3.53
N LEU A 97 -13.34 3.41 -4.43
CA LEU A 97 -12.64 4.66 -4.70
C LEU A 97 -12.71 5.66 -3.54
N GLU A 98 -13.86 5.85 -2.89
CA GLU A 98 -13.98 6.87 -1.84
C GLU A 98 -13.26 6.45 -0.55
N CYS A 99 -13.36 5.17 -0.20
CA CYS A 99 -12.63 4.62 0.93
C CYS A 99 -11.12 4.59 0.67
N PHE A 100 -10.70 4.29 -0.57
CA PHE A 100 -9.30 4.41 -0.98
C PHE A 100 -8.78 5.85 -0.81
N LEU A 101 -9.52 6.86 -1.30
CA LEU A 101 -9.13 8.26 -1.15
C LEU A 101 -9.05 8.70 0.33
N LEU A 102 -10.02 8.28 1.15
CA LEU A 102 -10.02 8.58 2.59
C LEU A 102 -8.81 7.97 3.31
N LEU A 103 -8.51 6.69 3.06
CA LEU A 103 -7.37 6.02 3.69
C LEU A 103 -6.04 6.56 3.17
N ASN A 104 -5.94 6.94 1.89
CA ASN A 104 -4.74 7.62 1.37
C ASN A 104 -4.55 9.01 1.99
N MET A 105 -5.64 9.75 2.25
CA MET A 105 -5.56 11.01 2.98
C MET A 105 -4.98 10.80 4.39
N LEU A 106 -5.41 9.74 5.10
CA LEU A 106 -4.85 9.38 6.40
C LEU A 106 -3.39 8.93 6.30
N HIS A 107 -3.04 8.13 5.28
CA HIS A 107 -1.66 7.73 5.01
C HIS A 107 -0.75 8.96 4.84
N VAL A 108 -1.13 9.88 3.95
CA VAL A 108 -0.33 11.09 3.67
C VAL A 108 -0.24 11.99 4.91
N CYS A 109 -1.33 12.12 5.68
CA CYS A 109 -1.30 12.86 6.94
C CYS A 109 -0.35 12.22 7.97
N SER A 110 -0.39 10.89 8.11
CA SER A 110 0.54 10.16 8.98
C SER A 110 1.99 10.30 8.51
N ARG A 111 2.24 10.29 7.19
CA ARG A 111 3.58 10.48 6.62
C ARG A 111 4.12 11.88 6.84
N LEU A 112 3.27 12.91 6.77
CA LEU A 112 3.63 14.28 7.13
C LEU A 112 4.02 14.36 8.60
N LEU A 113 3.19 13.82 9.49
CA LEU A 113 3.47 13.83 10.93
C LEU A 113 4.79 13.13 11.24
N TYR A 114 4.99 11.93 10.70
CA TYR A 114 6.24 11.18 10.85
C TYR A 114 7.47 11.96 10.36
N SER A 115 7.40 12.54 9.16
CA SER A 115 8.53 13.29 8.60
C SER A 115 8.87 14.53 9.42
N VAL A 116 7.88 15.23 9.97
CA VAL A 116 8.08 16.36 10.89
C VAL A 116 8.70 15.90 12.21
N CYS A 117 8.21 14.79 12.80
CA CYS A 117 8.77 14.24 14.04
C CYS A 117 10.24 13.82 13.86
N LEU A 118 10.57 13.21 12.72
CA LEU A 118 11.93 12.79 12.38
C LEU A 118 12.87 13.99 12.16
N LEU A 119 12.43 14.99 11.39
CA LEU A 119 13.21 16.22 11.12
C LEU A 119 13.42 17.09 12.37
N SER A 120 12.42 17.13 13.27
CA SER A 120 12.49 17.89 14.53
C SER A 120 13.26 17.15 15.64
N GLN A 121 13.64 15.90 15.41
CA GLN A 121 14.28 15.02 16.42
C GLN A 121 13.48 14.93 17.73
N TYR A 122 12.15 15.07 17.65
CA TYR A 122 11.29 15.10 18.84
C TYR A 122 11.18 13.72 19.50
N LEU A 123 11.20 12.66 18.70
CA LEU A 123 11.17 11.27 19.18
C LEU A 123 12.61 10.76 19.32
N THR A 124 12.97 10.31 20.51
CA THR A 124 14.31 9.79 20.82
C THR A 124 14.39 8.27 20.92
N SER A 125 13.25 7.58 21.09
CA SER A 125 13.19 6.12 21.12
C SER A 125 13.11 5.56 19.69
N ASN A 126 13.99 4.62 19.36
CA ASN A 126 13.98 3.96 18.06
C ASN A 126 12.70 3.12 17.90
N THR A 127 12.20 2.51 18.99
CA THR A 127 10.93 1.78 18.99
C THR A 127 9.76 2.63 18.49
N LEU A 128 9.63 3.87 18.99
CA LEU A 128 8.55 4.75 18.56
C LEU A 128 8.76 5.21 17.11
N LEU A 129 9.97 5.56 16.72
CA LEU A 129 10.27 5.99 15.36
C LEU A 129 9.94 4.89 14.33
N GLU A 130 10.36 3.65 14.61
CA GLU A 130 10.12 2.51 13.73
C GLU A 130 8.63 2.15 13.66
N LEU A 131 7.92 2.21 14.80
CA LEU A 131 6.46 2.02 14.83
C LEU A 131 5.73 3.10 14.03
N PHE A 132 6.04 4.38 14.24
CA PHE A 132 5.38 5.47 13.50
C PHE A 132 5.67 5.35 12.00
N HIS A 133 6.92 5.02 11.63
CA HIS A 133 7.31 4.75 10.26
C HIS A 133 6.41 3.66 9.66
N ASP A 134 6.29 2.51 10.32
CA ASP A 134 5.53 1.36 9.83
C ASP A 134 4.01 1.58 9.78
N VAL A 135 3.44 2.26 10.79
CA VAL A 135 2.02 2.62 10.81
C VAL A 135 1.65 3.39 9.55
N THR A 136 2.51 4.29 9.07
CA THR A 136 2.24 5.03 7.84
C THR A 136 2.07 4.11 6.63
N PHE A 137 2.96 3.12 6.44
CA PHE A 137 2.87 2.15 5.36
C PHE A 137 1.69 1.19 5.52
N THR A 138 1.41 0.78 6.75
CA THR A 138 0.26 -0.07 7.07
C THR A 138 -1.07 0.59 6.66
N ILE A 139 -1.23 1.91 6.88
CA ILE A 139 -2.43 2.64 6.43
C ILE A 139 -2.53 2.65 4.90
N SER A 140 -1.40 2.77 4.19
CA SER A 140 -1.36 2.69 2.72
C SER A 140 -1.77 1.31 2.22
N LEU A 141 -1.24 0.23 2.81
CA LEU A 141 -1.65 -1.14 2.51
C LEU A 141 -3.14 -1.37 2.78
N ALA A 142 -3.65 -0.87 3.90
CA ALA A 142 -5.07 -0.92 4.21
C ALA A 142 -5.92 -0.20 3.16
N SER A 143 -5.44 0.93 2.60
CA SER A 143 -6.11 1.64 1.50
C SER A 143 -6.26 0.77 0.26
N LEU A 144 -5.19 0.08 -0.14
CA LEU A 144 -5.17 -0.82 -1.30
C LEU A 144 -6.02 -2.07 -1.04
N ALA A 145 -5.97 -2.62 0.17
CA ALA A 145 -6.80 -3.75 0.59
C ALA A 145 -8.29 -3.41 0.50
N VAL A 146 -8.72 -2.26 1.03
CA VAL A 146 -10.12 -1.80 0.96
C VAL A 146 -10.55 -1.54 -0.49
N TYR A 147 -9.64 -0.99 -1.32
CA TYR A 147 -9.89 -0.83 -2.74
C TYR A 147 -10.11 -2.18 -3.43
N LEU A 148 -9.24 -3.17 -3.17
CA LEU A 148 -9.35 -4.53 -3.69
C LEU A 148 -10.67 -5.19 -3.26
N ILE A 149 -11.04 -5.12 -1.98
CA ILE A 149 -12.31 -5.65 -1.46
C ILE A 149 -13.50 -5.02 -2.20
N GLY A 150 -13.47 -3.69 -2.37
CA GLY A 150 -14.51 -2.99 -3.13
C GLY A 150 -14.56 -3.41 -4.62
N LEU A 151 -13.43 -3.73 -5.24
CA LEU A 151 -13.40 -4.31 -6.59
C LEU A 151 -14.03 -5.70 -6.64
N ILE A 152 -13.69 -6.58 -5.69
CA ILE A 152 -14.27 -7.92 -5.60
C ILE A 152 -15.79 -7.86 -5.48
N TYR A 153 -16.34 -6.89 -4.73
CA TYR A 153 -17.78 -6.71 -4.59
C TYR A 153 -18.47 -6.05 -5.79
N THR A 154 -17.74 -5.33 -6.65
CA THR A 154 -18.32 -4.67 -7.82
C THR A 154 -18.41 -5.59 -9.03
N VAL A 155 -17.48 -6.55 -9.20
CA VAL A 155 -17.44 -7.47 -10.35
C VAL A 155 -18.66 -8.42 -10.42
N PRO A 156 -19.08 -9.13 -9.37
CA PRO A 156 -20.27 -9.98 -9.44
C PRO A 156 -21.55 -9.20 -9.70
N ARG A 157 -21.67 -7.99 -9.12
CA ARG A 157 -22.89 -7.17 -9.26
C ARG A 157 -23.15 -6.77 -10.71
N SER A 158 -22.10 -6.40 -11.44
CA SER A 158 -22.23 -6.03 -12.85
C SER A 158 -22.67 -7.23 -13.71
N HIS A 159 -22.19 -8.43 -13.39
CA HIS A 159 -22.63 -9.67 -14.03
C HIS A 159 -24.09 -10.04 -13.68
N ILE A 160 -24.49 -9.99 -12.41
CA ILE A 160 -25.87 -10.32 -11.97
C ILE A 160 -26.89 -9.34 -12.57
N THR A 161 -26.58 -8.04 -12.54
CA THR A 161 -27.46 -7.00 -13.10
C THR A 161 -27.69 -7.24 -14.61
N ARG A 162 -26.64 -7.68 -15.32
CA ARG A 162 -26.73 -8.03 -16.74
C ARG A 162 -27.56 -9.30 -16.96
N TYR A 163 -27.35 -10.35 -16.16
CA TYR A 163 -28.13 -11.59 -16.25
C TYR A 163 -29.63 -11.32 -16.11
N ARG A 164 -30.03 -10.49 -15.14
CA ARG A 164 -31.44 -10.12 -14.92
C ARG A 164 -32.06 -9.38 -16.13
N HIS A 165 -31.26 -8.58 -16.84
CA HIS A 165 -31.71 -7.90 -18.06
C HIS A 165 -31.76 -8.81 -19.29
N HIS A 166 -30.87 -9.80 -19.41
CA HIS A 166 -30.83 -10.74 -20.55
C HIS A 166 -31.70 -11.99 -20.38
N SER A 167 -32.13 -12.32 -19.16
CA SER A 167 -33.04 -13.44 -18.86
C SER A 167 -34.39 -13.39 -19.61
N HIS A 168 -34.73 -12.29 -20.27
CA HIS A 168 -35.90 -12.21 -21.14
C HIS A 168 -35.66 -12.68 -22.59
N SER A 169 -34.41 -13.01 -22.98
CA SER A 169 -34.05 -13.37 -24.36
C SER A 169 -33.15 -14.61 -24.40
N SER A 170 -33.76 -15.79 -24.42
CA SER A 170 -33.26 -17.09 -24.92
C SER A 170 -31.87 -17.65 -24.49
N ASN A 171 -31.93 -18.75 -23.73
CA ASN A 171 -31.27 -20.07 -23.89
C ASN A 171 -29.75 -20.34 -23.80
N GLU A 172 -28.85 -19.41 -23.48
CA GLU A 172 -27.49 -19.82 -23.06
C GLU A 172 -27.01 -19.08 -21.80
N ALA A 173 -27.33 -19.65 -20.64
CA ALA A 173 -26.84 -19.16 -19.36
C ALA A 173 -25.38 -19.59 -19.16
N LYS A 174 -24.42 -18.73 -19.56
CA LYS A 174 -23.02 -18.90 -19.16
C LYS A 174 -22.95 -18.80 -17.63
N ILE A 175 -22.63 -19.91 -16.96
CA ILE A 175 -22.46 -19.98 -15.50
C ILE A 175 -21.23 -19.14 -15.14
N ILE A 176 -21.45 -17.92 -14.66
CA ILE A 176 -20.39 -17.05 -14.16
C ILE A 176 -20.21 -17.37 -12.68
N TRP A 177 -18.99 -17.80 -12.31
CA TRP A 177 -18.64 -18.11 -10.93
C TRP A 177 -18.64 -16.84 -10.07
N ILE A 178 -19.47 -16.82 -9.03
CA ILE A 178 -19.52 -15.75 -8.03
C ILE A 178 -18.94 -16.32 -6.73
N PRO A 179 -17.88 -15.72 -6.16
CA PRO A 179 -17.33 -16.19 -4.90
C PRO A 179 -18.39 -16.07 -3.79
N ARG A 180 -18.42 -17.05 -2.88
CA ARG A 180 -19.29 -16.99 -1.71
C ARG A 180 -18.92 -15.76 -0.86
N PRO A 181 -19.88 -14.94 -0.40
CA PRO A 181 -19.60 -13.72 0.37
C PRO A 181 -18.70 -13.97 1.59
N ALA A 182 -18.91 -15.07 2.30
CA ALA A 182 -18.11 -15.45 3.47
C ALA A 182 -16.61 -15.61 3.15
N ILE A 183 -16.26 -16.12 1.95
CA ILE A 183 -14.86 -16.28 1.53
C ILE A 183 -14.24 -14.91 1.25
N VAL A 184 -15.00 -14.01 0.59
CA VAL A 184 -14.55 -12.65 0.30
C VAL A 184 -14.36 -11.84 1.58
N ASP A 185 -15.29 -11.96 2.54
CA ASP A 185 -15.19 -11.28 3.84
C ASP A 185 -14.00 -11.82 4.65
N SER A 186 -13.80 -13.15 4.70
CA SER A 186 -12.65 -13.74 5.38
C SER A 186 -11.33 -13.32 4.75
N PHE A 187 -11.25 -13.30 3.42
CA PHE A 187 -10.06 -12.83 2.70
C PHE A 187 -9.82 -11.34 2.95
N GLY A 188 -10.86 -10.52 2.87
CA GLY A 188 -10.77 -9.09 3.13
C GLY A 188 -10.31 -8.78 4.55
N PHE A 189 -10.82 -9.51 5.54
CA PHE A 189 -10.38 -9.38 6.93
C PHE A 189 -8.91 -9.78 7.09
N PHE A 190 -8.49 -10.89 6.49
CA PHE A 190 -7.10 -11.34 6.52
C PHE A 190 -6.13 -10.30 5.91
N VAL A 191 -6.45 -9.78 4.73
CA VAL A 191 -5.58 -8.80 4.04
C VAL A 191 -5.59 -7.43 4.72
N LEU A 192 -6.64 -7.08 5.46
CA LEU A 192 -6.73 -5.79 6.18
C LEU A 192 -6.10 -5.86 7.58
N ILE A 193 -6.44 -6.87 8.38
CA ILE A 193 -5.99 -6.99 9.77
C ILE A 193 -4.62 -7.66 9.87
N GLY A 194 -4.30 -8.57 8.95
CA GLY A 194 -3.02 -9.28 8.92
C GLY A 194 -1.81 -8.34 8.94
N PRO A 195 -1.69 -7.39 8.00
CA PRO A 195 -0.60 -6.42 8.00
C PRO A 195 -0.58 -5.54 9.26
N ILE A 196 -1.75 -5.09 9.73
CA ILE A 196 -1.85 -4.25 10.93
C ILE A 196 -1.27 -4.96 12.14
N VAL A 197 -1.62 -6.21 12.38
CA VAL A 197 -1.13 -6.94 13.55
C VAL A 197 0.34 -7.37 13.36
N SER A 198 0.65 -8.01 12.24
CA SER A 198 1.97 -8.63 12.05
C SER A 198 3.08 -7.60 11.86
N LEU A 199 2.92 -6.60 10.98
CA LEU A 199 3.98 -5.64 10.65
C LEU A 199 4.30 -4.74 11.84
N ASN A 200 3.28 -4.22 12.53
CA ASN A 200 3.48 -3.39 13.71
C ASN A 200 4.12 -4.20 14.86
N THR A 201 3.79 -5.50 15.00
CA THR A 201 4.45 -6.36 15.99
C THR A 201 5.93 -6.52 15.66
N PHE A 202 6.28 -6.77 14.40
CA PHE A 202 7.68 -6.90 13.99
C PHE A 202 8.45 -5.58 14.14
N ALA A 203 7.83 -4.44 13.80
CA ALA A 203 8.42 -3.10 13.99
C ALA A 203 8.69 -2.76 15.46
N ILE A 204 7.78 -3.14 16.38
CA ILE A 204 8.00 -2.95 17.81
C ILE A 204 9.16 -3.82 18.30
N ILE A 205 9.19 -5.09 17.90
CA ILE A 205 10.24 -6.02 18.32
C ILE A 205 11.61 -5.57 17.80
N SER A 206 11.74 -5.19 16.52
CA SER A 206 13.00 -4.69 15.96
C SER A 206 13.46 -3.41 16.66
N GLY A 207 12.55 -2.46 16.87
CA GLY A 207 12.86 -1.20 17.55
C GLY A 207 13.30 -1.41 19.01
N MET A 208 12.69 -2.36 19.72
CA MET A 208 13.10 -2.74 21.08
C MET A 208 14.51 -3.34 21.12
N TYR A 209 14.89 -4.16 20.14
CA TYR A 209 16.26 -4.69 20.06
C TYR A 209 17.27 -3.60 19.71
N MET A 210 16.90 -2.64 18.86
CA MET A 210 17.73 -1.45 18.58
C MET A 210 17.94 -0.59 19.83
N ASP A 211 16.88 -0.35 20.61
CA ASP A 211 16.96 0.41 21.86
C ASP A 211 17.85 -0.29 22.92
N ASN A 212 17.94 -1.63 22.88
CA ASN A 212 18.82 -2.42 23.75
C ASN A 212 20.25 -2.61 23.22
N ALA A 213 20.61 -1.99 22.09
CA ALA A 213 21.90 -2.16 21.40
C ALA A 213 22.20 -3.60 20.91
N ASP A 214 21.18 -4.45 20.78
CA ASP A 214 21.25 -5.81 20.23
C ASP A 214 21.05 -5.80 18.70
N VAL A 215 22.00 -5.18 17.97
CA VAL A 215 21.87 -4.87 16.53
C VAL A 215 21.66 -6.13 15.65
N GLU A 216 22.35 -7.24 15.97
CA GLU A 216 22.23 -8.49 15.20
C GLU A 216 20.80 -9.04 15.22
N LYS A 217 20.13 -9.01 16.38
CA LYS A 217 18.74 -9.47 16.48
C LYS A 217 17.79 -8.50 15.80
N ALA A 218 18.03 -7.20 15.92
CA ALA A 218 17.23 -6.19 15.25
C ALA A 218 17.23 -6.41 13.73
N GLU A 219 18.39 -6.64 13.12
CA GLU A 219 18.53 -6.89 11.67
C GLU A 219 17.73 -8.11 11.20
N ILE A 220 17.76 -9.21 11.97
CA ILE A 220 16.95 -10.40 11.68
C ILE A 220 15.45 -10.05 11.68
N TRP A 221 14.98 -9.32 12.68
CA TRP A 221 13.57 -8.91 12.77
C TRP A 221 13.17 -7.92 11.68
N ILE A 222 14.06 -7.00 11.29
CA ILE A 222 13.87 -6.08 10.16
C ILE A 222 13.73 -6.86 8.85
N THR A 223 14.55 -7.89 8.66
CA THR A 223 14.46 -8.76 7.47
C THR A 223 13.13 -9.51 7.45
N VAL A 224 12.72 -10.11 8.57
CA VAL A 224 11.40 -10.77 8.70
C VAL A 224 10.26 -9.80 8.43
N HIS A 225 10.38 -8.57 8.93
CA HIS A 225 9.42 -7.49 8.68
C HIS A 225 9.27 -7.24 7.17
N TYR A 226 10.37 -7.03 6.44
CA TYR A 226 10.33 -6.74 4.99
C TYR A 226 9.84 -7.92 4.14
N LEU A 227 10.15 -9.15 4.54
CA LEU A 227 9.61 -10.34 3.89
C LEU A 227 8.09 -10.42 4.08
N SER A 228 7.59 -10.15 5.29
CA SER A 228 6.15 -10.07 5.57
C SER A 228 5.48 -8.96 4.77
N TRP A 229 6.09 -7.78 4.71
CA TRP A 229 5.58 -6.65 3.93
C TRP A 229 5.44 -7.01 2.45
N SER A 230 6.51 -7.57 1.87
CA SER A 230 6.53 -8.06 0.48
C SER A 230 5.44 -9.10 0.21
N PHE A 231 5.24 -10.05 1.12
CA PHE A 231 4.20 -11.07 1.01
C PHE A 231 2.79 -10.47 0.90
N PHE A 232 2.43 -9.52 1.77
CA PHE A 232 1.12 -8.86 1.70
C PHE A 232 0.96 -8.01 0.45
N CYS A 233 2.01 -7.29 0.03
CA CYS A 233 2.01 -6.54 -1.23
C CYS A 233 1.72 -7.43 -2.43
N TRP A 234 2.36 -8.61 -2.51
CA TRP A 234 2.13 -9.57 -3.59
C TRP A 234 0.69 -10.08 -3.64
N ILE A 235 0.11 -10.42 -2.49
CA ILE A 235 -1.30 -10.83 -2.41
C ILE A 235 -2.23 -9.74 -2.94
N ILE A 236 -2.01 -8.49 -2.52
CA ILE A 236 -2.82 -7.35 -2.96
C ILE A 236 -2.64 -7.11 -4.47
N MET A 237 -1.40 -7.14 -4.97
CA MET A 237 -1.09 -6.91 -6.37
C MET A 237 -1.72 -7.97 -7.28
N ILE A 238 -1.58 -9.26 -6.96
CA ILE A 238 -2.20 -10.35 -7.70
C ILE A 238 -3.73 -10.19 -7.70
N GLY A 239 -4.31 -9.83 -6.55
CA GLY A 239 -5.73 -9.53 -6.44
C GLY A 239 -6.17 -8.38 -7.35
N LEU A 240 -5.45 -7.26 -7.32
CA LEU A 240 -5.77 -6.07 -8.12
C LEU A 240 -5.67 -6.36 -9.62
N VAL A 241 -4.63 -7.06 -10.07
CA VAL A 241 -4.46 -7.45 -11.48
C VAL A 241 -5.58 -8.41 -11.90
N TYR A 242 -5.89 -9.43 -11.10
CA TYR A 242 -6.93 -10.41 -11.41
C TYR A 242 -8.33 -9.78 -11.49
N PHE A 243 -8.76 -9.10 -10.43
CA PHE A 243 -10.09 -8.48 -10.39
C PHE A 243 -10.19 -7.24 -11.27
N GLY A 244 -9.10 -6.48 -11.43
CA GLY A 244 -9.01 -5.35 -12.35
C GLY A 244 -9.16 -5.78 -13.82
N SER A 245 -8.49 -6.85 -14.24
CA SER A 245 -8.63 -7.42 -15.59
C SER A 245 -10.05 -7.93 -15.85
N ARG A 246 -10.69 -8.53 -14.83
CA ARG A 246 -12.10 -8.93 -14.93
C ARG A 246 -13.03 -7.72 -15.08
N LEU A 247 -12.80 -6.66 -14.30
CA LEU A 247 -13.61 -5.45 -14.37
C LEU A 247 -13.47 -4.75 -15.73
N THR A 248 -12.27 -4.67 -16.30
CA THR A 248 -12.08 -4.07 -17.63
C THR A 248 -12.82 -4.84 -18.72
N ASN A 249 -12.79 -6.18 -18.68
CA ASN A 249 -13.56 -7.03 -19.60
C ASN A 249 -15.06 -6.77 -19.50
N VAL A 250 -15.59 -6.63 -18.27
CA VAL A 250 -17.00 -6.27 -18.07
C VAL A 250 -17.31 -4.92 -18.71
N ILE A 251 -16.48 -3.90 -18.48
CA ILE A 251 -16.69 -2.55 -19.01
C ILE A 251 -16.69 -2.56 -20.55
N VAL A 252 -15.75 -3.27 -21.19
CA VAL A 252 -15.70 -3.41 -22.66
C VAL A 252 -17.03 -3.94 -23.18
N THR A 253 -17.49 -5.05 -22.63
CA THR A 253 -18.76 -5.65 -23.07
C THR A 253 -19.96 -4.73 -22.83
N HIS A 254 -19.94 -3.94 -21.75
CA HIS A 254 -21.01 -2.99 -21.46
C HIS A 254 -21.01 -1.80 -22.43
N ILE A 255 -19.84 -1.38 -22.92
CA ILE A 255 -19.71 -0.36 -23.97
C ILE A 255 -20.29 -0.89 -25.28
N GLU A 256 -19.98 -2.13 -25.65
CA GLU A 256 -20.48 -2.79 -26.87
C GLU A 256 -22.01 -2.92 -26.87
N ASP A 257 -22.60 -3.44 -25.78
CA ASP A 257 -24.06 -3.54 -25.62
C ASP A 257 -24.72 -2.15 -25.71
N THR A 258 -24.09 -1.15 -25.09
CA THR A 258 -24.61 0.22 -25.09
C THR A 258 -24.57 0.85 -26.48
N LYS A 259 -23.52 0.58 -27.27
CA LYS A 259 -23.42 1.00 -28.68
C LYS A 259 -24.50 0.34 -29.52
N TYR A 260 -24.68 -0.98 -29.37
CA TYR A 260 -25.66 -1.73 -30.16
C TYR A 260 -27.11 -1.31 -29.86
N SER A 261 -27.43 -1.03 -28.59
CA SER A 261 -28.79 -0.63 -28.19
C SER A 261 -29.20 0.78 -28.64
N GLY A 262 -28.28 1.62 -29.12
CA GLY A 262 -28.56 3.01 -29.50
C GLY A 262 -29.01 3.92 -28.34
N ARG A 263 -28.93 3.47 -27.09
CA ARG A 263 -29.50 4.16 -25.91
C ARG A 263 -28.61 5.22 -25.28
N ALA A 264 -27.35 5.36 -25.70
CA ALA A 264 -26.41 6.28 -25.06
C ALA A 264 -25.94 7.41 -25.98
N THR A 265 -25.72 8.56 -25.37
CA THR A 265 -25.08 9.70 -26.03
C THR A 265 -23.63 9.33 -26.40
N PRO A 266 -23.14 9.78 -27.57
CA PRO A 266 -21.77 9.50 -28.02
C PRO A 266 -20.73 9.99 -27.00
N MET A 267 -21.02 11.08 -26.30
CA MET A 267 -20.17 11.65 -25.25
C MET A 267 -20.00 10.73 -24.03
N LYS A 268 -21.04 9.95 -23.66
CA LYS A 268 -20.97 8.98 -22.56
C LYS A 268 -20.09 7.80 -22.93
N ILE A 269 -20.19 7.33 -24.18
CA ILE A 269 -19.38 6.23 -24.73
C ILE A 269 -17.90 6.64 -24.76
N GLN A 270 -17.59 7.85 -25.26
CA GLN A 270 -16.22 8.37 -25.31
C GLN A 270 -15.58 8.47 -23.92
N ASN A 271 -16.34 8.92 -22.91
CA ASN A 271 -15.85 9.00 -21.53
C ASN A 271 -15.54 7.62 -20.94
N LEU A 272 -16.34 6.59 -21.28
CA LEU A 272 -16.11 5.21 -20.86
C LEU A 272 -14.87 4.61 -21.51
N GLU A 273 -14.67 4.80 -22.82
CA GLU A 273 -13.48 4.33 -23.54
C GLU A 273 -12.20 4.99 -23.01
N ARG A 274 -12.25 6.30 -22.72
CA ARG A 274 -11.12 7.01 -22.11
C ARG A 274 -10.81 6.46 -20.71
N GLY A 275 -11.83 6.15 -19.90
CA GLY A 275 -11.66 5.51 -18.60
C GLY A 275 -11.04 4.12 -18.70
N LEU A 276 -11.50 3.31 -19.66
CA LEU A 276 -10.98 1.97 -19.91
C LEU A 276 -9.51 1.99 -20.34
N ASN A 277 -9.11 2.90 -21.23
CA ASN A 277 -7.72 3.02 -21.66
C ASN A 277 -6.80 3.39 -20.48
N LYS A 278 -7.24 4.29 -19.59
CA LYS A 278 -6.50 4.61 -18.36
C LYS A 278 -6.32 3.37 -17.47
N LEU A 279 -7.39 2.59 -17.27
CA LEU A 279 -7.33 1.36 -16.47
C LEU A 279 -6.38 0.31 -17.09
N ARG A 280 -6.39 0.15 -18.42
CA ARG A 280 -5.47 -0.77 -19.12
C ARG A 280 -4.01 -0.36 -18.93
N ILE A 281 -3.70 0.92 -19.12
CA ILE A 281 -2.34 1.44 -18.96
C ILE A 281 -1.83 1.18 -17.53
N ILE A 282 -2.66 1.48 -16.52
CA ILE A 282 -2.33 1.22 -15.11
C ILE A 282 -2.10 -0.27 -14.88
N SER A 283 -2.99 -1.13 -15.40
CA SER A 283 -2.86 -2.58 -15.24
C SER A 283 -1.59 -3.13 -15.89
N TYR A 284 -1.22 -2.66 -17.09
CA TYR A 284 0.02 -3.07 -17.75
C TYR A 284 1.25 -2.63 -16.96
N PHE A 285 1.26 -1.39 -16.48
CA PHE A 285 2.35 -0.85 -15.68
C PHE A 285 2.54 -1.63 -14.37
N CYS A 286 1.44 -1.96 -13.67
CA CYS A 286 1.48 -2.80 -12.48
C CYS A 286 2.03 -4.21 -12.76
N CYS A 287 1.70 -4.82 -13.91
CA CYS A 287 2.25 -6.11 -14.29
C CYS A 287 3.76 -6.02 -14.59
N SER A 288 4.20 -5.01 -15.35
CA SER A 288 5.61 -4.84 -15.70
C SER A 288 6.48 -4.64 -14.45
N LEU A 289 6.04 -3.82 -13.51
CA LEU A 289 6.77 -3.58 -12.26
C LEU A 289 6.76 -4.79 -11.31
N GLY A 290 5.68 -5.58 -11.30
CA GLY A 290 5.63 -6.80 -10.51
C GLY A 290 6.67 -7.84 -10.97
N PHE A 291 6.93 -7.95 -12.27
CA PHE A 291 7.90 -8.91 -12.80
C PHE A 291 9.37 -8.48 -12.62
N ASP A 292 9.66 -7.18 -12.61
CA ASP A 292 11.05 -6.70 -12.42
C ASP A 292 11.54 -6.77 -10.97
N CYS A 293 10.65 -6.87 -9.97
CA CYS A 293 11.03 -6.99 -8.56
C CYS A 293 11.49 -8.40 -8.14
N SER A 294 11.55 -9.37 -9.07
CA SER A 294 11.85 -10.77 -8.77
C SER A 294 13.27 -11.22 -9.16
N TYR A 295 14.16 -10.33 -9.62
CA TYR A 295 15.44 -10.75 -10.23
C TYR A 295 16.74 -10.16 -9.66
N ASP A 296 16.72 -9.33 -8.60
CA ASP A 296 17.98 -8.88 -7.98
C ASP A 296 17.88 -8.78 -6.46
N GLU A 297 18.32 -9.84 -5.79
CA GLU A 297 18.11 -10.13 -4.37
C GLU A 297 18.99 -9.30 -3.41
N ARG A 298 19.73 -8.27 -3.88
CA ARG A 298 20.66 -7.56 -2.99
C ARG A 298 20.65 -6.04 -2.94
N TYR A 299 20.08 -5.27 -3.88
CA TYR A 299 20.27 -3.80 -3.80
C TYR A 299 19.11 -2.87 -4.24
N TYR A 300 17.95 -3.34 -4.74
CA TYR A 300 17.00 -2.41 -5.39
C TYR A 300 15.53 -2.41 -4.93
N CYS A 301 15.13 -3.18 -3.90
CA CYS A 301 13.76 -3.06 -3.35
C CYS A 301 13.48 -1.76 -2.57
N TYR A 302 14.47 -0.86 -2.42
CA TYR A 302 14.32 0.38 -1.65
C TYR A 302 13.60 1.53 -2.39
N TYR A 303 13.37 1.44 -3.71
CA TYR A 303 12.97 2.62 -4.49
C TYR A 303 11.47 2.80 -4.77
N PHE A 304 10.60 1.89 -4.35
CA PHE A 304 9.15 2.02 -4.59
C PHE A 304 8.34 2.61 -3.42
N GLY A 305 9.01 3.28 -2.49
CA GLY A 305 8.42 3.91 -1.30
C GLY A 305 8.49 5.45 -1.27
N ILE A 306 8.43 6.11 -2.43
CA ILE A 306 8.15 7.56 -2.53
C ILE A 306 6.73 7.75 -3.07
#